data_AF-A0A4Y9RUF3-F1
#
_entry.id   AF-A0A4Y9RUF3-F1
#
_cell.length_a   1.000
_cell.length_b   1.000
_cell.length_c   1.000
_cell.angle_alpha   90.00
_cell.angle_beta   90.00
_cell.angle_gamma   90.00
#
_symmetry.space_group_name_H-M   'P 1'
#
loop_
_entity.id
_entity.type
_entity.pdbx_description
1 polymer ?
#
loop_
_entity_poly.entity_id
_entity_poly.type
_entity_poly.pdbx_seq_one_letter_code
_entity_poly.pdbx_strand_id
1 'polypeptide(L)' 'MFKREYTLKLSRESDDALTSIAERSGMSRSEALNRALMLLMLADEERTRDPRRTLAVVSGRGPTLRVHEVIEGIFNG' A
#
# COMPACT_ATOMS: atom_id res chain seq x y z
N MET A 1 0.97 -21.80 -9.27
CA MET A 1 1.15 -20.65 -8.35
C MET A 1 0.74 -21.11 -6.96
N PHE A 2 1.68 -21.20 -6.01
CA PHE A 2 1.39 -21.65 -4.65
C PHE A 2 0.72 -20.51 -3.87
N LYS A 3 -0.49 -20.74 -3.36
CA LYS A 3 -1.13 -19.85 -2.38
C LYS A 3 -0.84 -20.38 -0.99
N ARG A 4 -0.36 -19.52 -0.10
CA ARG A 4 -0.26 -19.80 1.34
C ARG A 4 -1.41 -19.07 2.03
N GLU A 5 -2.12 -19.76 2.91
CA GLU A 5 -3.16 -19.17 3.74
C GLU A 5 -2.57 -18.64 5.03
N TYR A 6 -3.02 -17.46 5.45
CA TYR A 6 -2.57 -16.78 6.65
C TYR A 6 -3.78 -16.20 7.39
N THR A 7 -3.74 -16.29 8.72
CA THR A 7 -4.67 -15.57 9.59
C THR A 7 -4.00 -14.27 10.04
N LEU A 8 -4.60 -13.14 9.72
CA LEU A 8 -4.13 -11.82 10.12
C LEU A 8 -5.05 -11.26 11.21
N LYS A 9 -4.49 -10.70 12.27
CA LYS A 9 -5.25 -9.91 13.26
C LYS A 9 -5.12 -8.44 12.90
N LEU A 10 -6.23 -7.80 12.57
CA LEU A 10 -6.32 -6.37 12.31
C LEU A 10 -7.06 -5.68 13.46
N SER A 11 -6.78 -4.40 13.67
CA SER A 11 -7.70 -3.56 14.41
C SER A 11 -9.03 -3.49 13.65
N ARG A 12 -10.13 -3.25 14.38
CA ARG A 12 -11.45 -3.11 13.75
C ARG A 12 -11.46 -2.01 12.68
N GLU A 13 -10.83 -0.88 12.98
CA GLU A 13 -10.72 0.25 12.06
C GLU A 13 -10.01 -0.12 10.74
N SER A 14 -8.88 -0.84 10.81
CA SER A 14 -8.17 -1.29 9.61
C SER A 14 -8.96 -2.34 8.83
N ASP A 15 -9.72 -3.19 9.52
CA ASP A 15 -10.59 -4.20 8.89
C ASP A 15 -11.74 -3.56 8.10
N ASP A 16 -12.39 -2.57 8.71
CA ASP A 16 -13.48 -1.81 8.11
C ASP A 16 -12.95 -0.99 6.90
N ALA A 17 -11.79 -0.37 7.05
CA ALA A 17 -11.14 0.35 5.95
C ALA A 17 -10.77 -0.57 4.78
N LEU A 18 -10.19 -1.75 5.05
CA LEU A 18 -9.86 -2.74 4.02
C LEU A 18 -11.11 -3.23 3.28
N THR A 19 -12.19 -3.50 4.02
CA THR A 19 -13.47 -3.92 3.46
C THR A 19 -14.01 -2.84 2.52
N SER A 20 -14.04 -1.59 2.97
CA SER A 20 -14.54 -0.48 2.16
C SER A 20 -13.70 -0.23 0.91
N ILE A 21 -12.37 -0.36 0.98
CA ILE A 21 -11.49 -0.28 -0.20
C ILE A 21 -11.80 -1.38 -1.21
N ALA A 22 -11.96 -2.61 -0.73
CA ALA A 22 -12.24 -3.77 -1.57
C ALA A 22 -13.58 -3.60 -2.32
N GLU A 23 -14.64 -3.19 -1.59
CA GLU A 23 -15.98 -2.94 -2.15
C GLU A 23 -15.96 -1.83 -3.21
N ARG A 24 -15.39 -0.66 -2.89
CA ARG A 24 -15.32 0.48 -3.83
C ARG A 24 -14.57 0.15 -5.11
N SER A 25 -13.64 -0.81 -5.04
CA SER A 25 -12.79 -1.19 -6.16
C SER A 25 -13.27 -2.46 -6.86
N GLY A 26 -14.39 -3.05 -6.45
CA GLY A 26 -14.94 -4.28 -7.01
C GLY A 26 -14.01 -5.49 -6.88
N MET A 27 -13.19 -5.55 -5.84
CA MET A 27 -12.21 -6.61 -5.63
C MET A 27 -12.46 -7.39 -4.33
N SER A 28 -11.85 -8.57 -4.22
CA SER A 28 -11.89 -9.33 -2.97
C SER A 28 -11.01 -8.69 -1.90
N ARG A 29 -11.34 -8.91 -0.62
CA ARG A 29 -10.51 -8.45 0.52
C ARG A 29 -9.07 -8.98 0.44
N SER A 30 -8.90 -10.25 0.05
CA SER A 30 -7.58 -10.84 -0.13
C SER A 30 -6.79 -10.18 -1.26
N GLU A 31 -7.45 -9.76 -2.33
CA GLU A 31 -6.81 -9.02 -3.42
C GLU A 31 -6.39 -7.62 -2.98
N ALA A 32 -7.26 -6.89 -2.27
CA ALA A 32 -6.93 -5.59 -1.71
C ALA A 32 -5.72 -5.68 -0.75
N LEU A 33 -5.69 -6.69 0.11
CA LEU A 33 -4.58 -6.93 1.03
C LEU A 33 -3.28 -7.27 0.27
N ASN A 34 -3.35 -8.13 -0.75
CA ASN A 34 -2.17 -8.45 -1.58
C ASN A 34 -1.61 -7.22 -2.29
N ARG A 35 -2.46 -6.34 -2.81
CA ARG A 35 -2.03 -5.08 -3.42
C ARG A 35 -1.36 -4.15 -2.40
N ALA A 36 -1.92 -4.04 -1.19
CA ALA A 36 -1.30 -3.27 -0.11
C ALA A 36 0.09 -3.82 0.27
N LEU A 37 0.23 -5.15 0.39
CA LEU A 37 1.51 -5.81 0.65
C LEU A 37 2.53 -5.57 -0.48
N MET A 38 2.11 -5.61 -1.74
CA MET A 38 2.99 -5.30 -2.87
C MET A 38 3.50 -3.86 -2.82
N LEU A 39 2.65 -2.89 -2.49
CA LEU A 39 3.04 -1.49 -2.35
C LEU A 39 4.05 -1.31 -1.21
N LEU A 40 3.85 -2.02 -0.09
CA LEU A 40 4.80 -2.05 1.02
C LEU A 40 6.16 -2.61 0.59
N MET A 41 6.19 -3.73 -0.11
CA MET A 41 7.43 -4.35 -0.61
C MET A 41 8.18 -3.43 -1.59
N LEU A 42 7.45 -2.78 -2.50
CA LEU A 42 8.04 -1.83 -3.45
C LEU A 42 8.66 -0.62 -2.73
N ALA A 43 7.98 -0.11 -1.71
CA ALA A 43 8.48 1.00 -0.90
C ALA A 43 9.78 0.63 -0.16
N ASP A 44 9.84 -0.58 0.40
CA ASP A 44 11.01 -1.09 1.11
C ASP A 44 12.20 -1.27 0.15
N GLU A 45 11.95 -1.84 -1.02
CA GLU A 45 12.96 -2.03 -2.06
C GLU A 45 13.56 -0.68 -2.51
N GLU A 46 12.70 0.31 -2.77
CA GLU A 46 13.15 1.64 -3.20
C GLU A 46 13.93 2.37 -2.09
N ARG A 47 13.52 2.25 -0.83
CA ARG A 47 14.24 2.82 0.32
C ARG A 47 15.58 2.12 0.56
N THR A 48 15.65 0.81 0.34
CA THR A 48 16.90 0.04 0.47
C THR A 48 17.92 0.49 -0.58
N ARG A 49 17.47 0.91 -1.76
CA ARG A 49 18.33 1.47 -2.82
C ARG A 49 18.79 2.89 -2.51
N ASP A 50 17.92 3.72 -1.94
CA ASP A 50 18.24 5.08 -1.48
C ASP A 50 17.36 5.45 -0.28
N PRO A 51 17.92 5.66 0.91
CA PRO A 51 17.15 5.93 2.13
C PRO A 51 16.39 7.25 2.10
N ARG A 52 16.65 8.13 1.12
CA ARG A 52 15.89 9.37 0.90
C ARG A 52 14.61 9.16 0.09
N ARG A 53 14.42 7.98 -0.51
CA ARG A 53 13.21 7.64 -1.25
C ARG A 53 12.08 7.27 -0.31
N THR A 54 10.87 7.65 -0.71
CA THR A 54 9.63 7.48 0.05
C THR A 54 8.46 7.27 -0.89
N LEU A 55 7.34 6.76 -0.38
CA LEU A 55 6.09 6.70 -1.14
C LEU A 55 5.40 8.06 -1.12
N ALA A 56 4.81 8.43 -2.27
CA ALA A 56 4.05 9.65 -2.40
C ALA A 56 2.78 9.42 -3.22
N VAL A 57 1.69 10.09 -2.84
CA VAL A 57 0.48 10.16 -3.65
C VAL A 57 0.67 11.27 -4.67
N VAL A 58 0.70 10.89 -5.95
CA VAL A 58 0.91 11.82 -7.07
C VAL A 58 -0.31 11.85 -7.98
N SER A 59 -0.58 13.01 -8.58
CA SER A 59 -1.54 13.12 -9.69
C SER A 59 -0.94 13.87 -10.87
N GLY A 60 -1.42 13.55 -12.07
CA GLY A 60 -1.00 14.20 -13.31
C GLY A 60 -0.61 13.17 -14.37
N ARG A 61 -0.05 13.64 -15.49
CA ARG A 61 0.51 12.77 -16.54
C ARG A 61 1.85 13.34 -17.01
N GLY A 62 2.84 12.45 -17.17
CA GLY A 62 4.15 12.82 -17.68
C GLY A 62 4.87 13.85 -16.80
N PRO A 63 5.44 14.94 -17.36
CA PRO A 63 6.26 15.88 -16.59
C PRO A 63 5.46 16.77 -15.63
N THR A 64 4.12 16.71 -15.61
CA THR A 64 3.27 17.55 -14.75
C THR A 64 2.79 16.85 -13.49
N LEU A 65 3.55 15.87 -12.98
CA LEU A 65 3.21 15.21 -11.72
C LEU A 65 3.26 16.21 -10.56
N ARG A 66 2.20 16.22 -9.76
CA ARG A 66 2.11 16.95 -8.49
C ARG A 66 2.07 15.94 -7.35
N VAL A 67 2.93 16.15 -6.36
CA VAL A 67 2.89 15.43 -5.09
C VAL A 67 1.80 16.06 -4.23
N HIS A 68 0.84 15.26 -3.79
CA HIS A 68 -0.21 15.67 -2.86
C HIS A 68 0.19 15.39 -1.42
N GLU A 69 0.78 14.22 -1.20
CA GLU A 69 1.12 13.74 0.13
C GLU A 69 2.30 12.79 0.05
N VAL A 70 3.15 12.85 1.07
CA VAL A 70 4.29 11.94 1.25
C VAL A 70 3.98 11.04 2.43
N ILE A 71 4.09 9.73 2.23
CA ILE A 71 3.78 8.73 3.26
C ILE A 71 5.07 8.45 4.04
N GLU A 72 5.34 9.31 5.02
CA GLU A 72 6.48 9.17 5.93
C GLU A 72 6.06 8.29 7.12
N GLY A 73 6.77 7.18 7.37
CA GLY A 73 6.59 6.41 8.61
C GLY A 73 6.24 4.93 8.48
N ILE A 74 6.10 4.39 7.27
CA ILE A 74 5.84 2.94 7.08
C ILE A 74 6.97 2.07 7.69
N PHE A 75 8.20 2.59 7.73
CA PHE A 75 9.40 1.88 8.20
C PHE A 75 10.09 2.53 9.41
N ASN A 76 9.52 3.61 9.96
CA ASN A 76 10.10 4.30 11.11
C ASN A 76 9.31 3.86 12.37
N GLY A 77 9.50 2.61 12.75
CA GLY A 77 9.07 2.04 14.03
C GLY A 77 10.27 1.65 14.87
#